data_AF-A0A447N088-F1
#
_entry.id   AF-A0A447N088-F1
#
_cell.length_a   1.000
_cell.length_b   1.000
_cell.length_c   1.000
_cell.angle_alpha   90.00
_cell.angle_beta   90.00
_cell.angle_gamma   90.00
#
_symmetry.space_group_name_H-M   'P 1'
#
loop_
_entity.id
_entity.type
_entity.pdbx_description
1 polymer ?
#
loop_
_entity_poly.entity_id
_entity_poly.type
_entity_poly.pdbx_seq_one_letter_code
_entity_poly.pdbx_strand_id
1 'polypeptide(L)' 'MDEKQLVQTICAFRLLAPEIELSLSTRESPWFRDHVIPLAINNVSAFSKTQPGGYADDHPELEQFSPPRCPSA' A
#
# COMPACT_ATOMS: atom_id res chain seq x y z
N MET A 1 -2.29 -7.87 12.05
CA MET A 1 -0.99 -7.18 12.12
C MET A 1 -1.31 -5.70 12.21
N ASP A 2 -0.86 -5.03 13.26
CA ASP A 2 -1.01 -3.57 13.37
C ASP A 2 0.11 -2.82 12.62
N GLU A 3 -0.01 -1.49 12.53
CA GLU A 3 0.98 -0.65 11.83
C GLU A 3 2.37 -0.70 12.47
N LYS A 4 2.47 -0.87 13.80
CA LYS A 4 3.77 -0.97 14.49
C LYS A 4 4.46 -2.27 14.14
N GLN A 5 3.72 -3.37 14.17
CA GLN A 5 4.19 -4.69 13.78
C GLN A 5 4.62 -4.70 12.30
N LEU A 6 3.85 -4.06 11.43
CA LEU A 6 4.20 -3.95 10.01
C LEU A 6 5.52 -3.19 9.80
N VAL A 7 5.72 -2.05 10.47
CA VAL A 7 6.99 -1.32 10.42
C VAL A 7 8.15 -2.16 10.94
N GLN A 8 7.96 -2.88 12.05
CA GLN A 8 8.98 -3.79 12.58
C GLN A 8 9.36 -4.87 11.57
N THR A 9 8.39 -5.47 10.89
CA THR A 9 8.64 -6.47 9.84
C THR A 9 9.38 -5.86 8.65
N ILE A 10 8.97 -4.68 8.18
CA ILE A 10 9.65 -3.95 7.09
C ILE A 10 11.11 -3.69 7.47
N CYS A 11 11.37 -3.16 8.66
CA CYS A 11 12.72 -2.91 9.17
C CYS A 11 13.53 -4.21 9.30
N ALA A 12 12.94 -5.30 9.78
CA ALA A 12 13.61 -6.59 9.89
C ALA A 12 14.10 -7.08 8.51
N PHE A 13 13.28 -6.96 7.47
CA PHE A 13 13.71 -7.30 6.11
C PHE A 13 14.81 -6.38 5.58
N ARG A 14 14.76 -5.07 5.88
CA ARG A 14 15.84 -4.15 5.52
C ARG A 14 17.18 -4.48 6.17
N LEU A 15 17.16 -5.06 7.38
CA LEU A 15 18.37 -5.47 8.10
C LEU A 15 18.87 -6.86 7.68
N LEU A 16 17.97 -7.81 7.46
CA LEU A 16 18.31 -9.23 7.29
C LEU A 16 18.37 -9.68 5.83
N ALA A 17 17.72 -8.96 4.92
CA ALA A 17 17.65 -9.29 3.50
C ALA A 17 17.59 -7.99 2.65
N PRO A 18 18.63 -7.14 2.70
CA PRO A 18 18.58 -5.79 2.11
C PRO A 18 18.35 -5.76 0.59
N GLU A 19 18.72 -6.83 -0.11
CA GLU A 19 18.59 -6.98 -1.57
C GLU A 19 17.15 -7.21 -2.03
N ILE A 20 16.22 -7.54 -1.13
CA ILE A 20 14.84 -7.80 -1.54
C ILE A 20 14.10 -6.49 -1.79
N GLU A 21 13.29 -6.51 -2.84
CA GLU A 21 12.36 -5.43 -3.12
C GLU A 21 11.18 -5.48 -2.14
N LEU A 22 10.86 -4.35 -1.53
CA LEU A 22 9.65 -4.18 -0.74
C LEU A 22 8.67 -3.29 -1.51
N SER A 23 7.48 -3.83 -1.78
CA SER A 23 6.38 -3.14 -2.45
C SER A 23 5.27 -2.83 -1.46
N LEU A 24 4.76 -1.59 -1.48
CA LEU A 24 3.64 -1.15 -0.65
C LEU A 24 2.40 -0.93 -1.53
N SER A 25 1.28 -1.50 -1.10
CA SER A 25 0.02 -1.40 -1.84
C SER A 25 -0.78 -0.15 -1.46
N THR A 26 -2.02 -0.06 -1.93
CA THR A 26 -3.00 0.96 -1.53
C THR A 26 -3.94 0.48 -0.42
N ARG A 27 -3.62 -0.62 0.27
CA ARG A 27 -4.41 -1.15 1.41
C ARG A 27 -4.15 -0.38 2.71
N GLU A 28 -3.06 0.35 2.75
CA GLU A 28 -2.49 0.99 3.91
C GLU A 28 -2.96 2.44 4.01
N SER A 29 -3.10 2.95 5.24
CA SER A 29 -3.61 4.30 5.47
C SER A 29 -2.71 5.36 4.79
N PRO A 30 -3.26 6.48 4.31
CA PRO A 30 -2.45 7.56 3.76
C PRO A 30 -1.35 8.00 4.74
N TRP A 31 -1.72 8.17 6.01
CA TRP A 31 -0.78 8.51 7.08
C TRP A 31 0.37 7.51 7.17
N PHE A 32 0.09 6.21 7.18
CA PHE A 32 1.14 5.19 7.23
C PHE A 32 2.03 5.20 5.99
N ARG A 33 1.43 5.31 4.80
CA ARG A 33 2.16 5.37 3.53
C ARG A 33 3.13 6.54 3.50
N ASP A 34 2.68 7.72 3.90
CA ASP A 34 3.50 8.95 3.92
C ASP A 34 4.76 8.81 4.79
N HIS A 35 4.69 7.98 5.85
CA HIS A 35 5.81 7.78 6.77
C HIS A 35 6.72 6.61 6.37
N VAL A 36 6.17 5.51 5.84
CA VAL A 36 6.96 4.29 5.58
C VAL A 36 7.64 4.29 4.20
N ILE A 37 7.04 4.96 3.21
CA ILE A 37 7.60 5.08 1.85
C ILE A 37 9.04 5.64 1.87
N PRO A 38 9.32 6.80 2.49
CA PRO A 38 10.69 7.35 2.48
C PRO A 38 11.67 6.53 3.32
N LEU A 39 11.19 5.66 4.20
CA LEU A 39 12.03 4.88 5.10
C LEU A 39 12.57 3.61 4.42
N ALA A 40 11.70 2.85 3.76
CA ALA A 40 12.01 1.45 3.50
C ALA A 40 11.21 0.80 2.37
N ILE A 41 10.60 1.53 1.44
CA ILE A 41 9.83 0.94 0.33
C ILE A 41 10.50 1.26 -1.01
N ASN A 42 10.58 0.27 -1.90
CA ASN A 42 11.14 0.45 -3.24
C ASN A 42 10.07 0.84 -4.26
N ASN A 43 8.87 0.28 -4.11
CA ASN A 43 7.82 0.35 -5.10
C ASN A 43 6.47 0.58 -4.43
N VAL A 44 5.62 1.38 -5.05
CA VAL A 44 4.31 1.73 -4.51
C VAL A 44 3.24 1.68 -5.57
N SER A 45 2.10 1.06 -5.24
CA SER A 45 0.90 1.17 -6.06
C SER A 45 0.22 2.53 -5.82
N ALA A 46 -0.26 3.17 -6.89
CA ALA A 46 -0.96 4.45 -6.81
C ALA A 46 -2.30 4.38 -7.54
N PHE A 47 -3.32 5.05 -6.99
CA PHE A 47 -4.67 5.15 -7.56
C PHE A 47 -5.30 3.81 -7.96
N SER A 48 -5.04 2.75 -7.18
CA SER A 48 -5.59 1.42 -7.44
C SER A 48 -7.12 1.43 -7.49
N LYS A 49 -7.68 1.05 -8.64
CA LYS A 49 -9.07 0.60 -8.76
C LYS A 49 -9.10 -0.93 -8.60
N THR A 50 -9.73 -1.40 -7.53
CA THR A 50 -9.69 -2.80 -7.07
C THR A 50 -10.89 -3.62 -7.53
N GLN A 51 -11.75 -3.03 -8.35
CA GLN A 51 -12.84 -3.70 -9.06
C GLN A 51 -12.39 -4.14 -10.47
N PRO A 52 -12.94 -5.26 -10.99
CA PRO A 52 -12.74 -5.66 -12.39
C PRO A 52 -13.06 -4.52 -13.36
N GLY A 53 -12.19 -4.29 -14.35
CA GLY A 53 -12.43 -3.27 -15.37
C GLY A 53 -12.36 -1.81 -14.90
N GLY A 54 -12.06 -1.54 -13.63
CA GLY A 54 -12.27 -0.20 -13.05
C GLY A 54 -11.57 0.96 -13.76
N TYR A 55 -10.46 0.74 -14.46
CA TYR A 55 -9.79 1.82 -15.23
C TYR A 55 -10.42 2.11 -16.60
N ALA A 56 -11.22 1.19 -17.13
CA ALA A 56 -11.80 1.31 -18.47
C ALA A 56 -13.19 1.96 -18.45
N ASP A 57 -14.02 1.60 -17.46
CA ASP A 57 -15.34 2.17 -17.25
C ASP A 57 -15.59 2.43 -15.76
N ASP A 58 -16.62 3.23 -15.48
CA ASP A 58 -17.10 3.49 -14.12
C ASP A 58 -18.31 2.59 -13.78
N HIS A 59 -18.43 1.42 -14.43
CA HIS A 59 -19.45 0.46 -14.05
C HIS A 59 -19.12 -0.07 -12.65
N PRO A 60 -20.05 0.03 -11.68
CA PRO A 60 -19.78 -0.41 -10.32
C PRO A 60 -19.73 -1.94 -10.29
N GLU A 61 -18.51 -2.46 -10.15
CA GLU A 61 -18.22 -3.87 -9.95
C GLU A 61 -17.74 -4.14 -8.51
N LEU A 62 -17.80 -5.40 -8.08
CA LEU A 62 -17.38 -5.79 -6.73
C LEU A 62 -15.87 -5.59 -6.54
N GLU A 63 -15.49 -4.76 -5.57
CA GLU A 63 -14.10 -4.57 -5.16
C GLU A 63 -13.54 -5.83 -4.48
N GLN A 64 -12.28 -6.19 -4.75
CA GLN A 64 -11.57 -7.21 -3.97
C GLN A 64 -11.32 -6.74 -2.52
N PHE A 65 -10.99 -5.46 -2.36
CA PHE A 65 -10.82 -4.76 -1.08
C PHE A 65 -11.00 -3.26 -1.30
N SER A 66 -11.43 -2.55 -0.27
CA SER A 66 -11.59 -1.09 -0.34
C SER A 66 -10.31 -0.38 0.11
N PRO A 67 -9.66 0.42 -0.75
CA PRO A 67 -8.52 1.24 -0.35
C PRO A 67 -8.91 2.30 0.69
N PRO A 68 -8.08 2.58 1.71
CA PRO A 68 -8.34 3.69 2.63
C PRO A 68 -8.36 5.01 1.86
N ARG A 69 -9.46 5.77 2.01
CA ARG A 69 -9.60 7.06 1.34
C ARG A 69 -8.64 8.09 1.92
N CYS A 70 -8.09 8.92 1.05
CA CYS A 70 -7.43 10.14 1.50
C CYS A 70 -8.50 11.11 2.00
N PRO A 71 -8.35 11.74 3.18
CA PRO A 71 -9.34 12.69 3.71
C PRO A 71 -9.58 13.93 2.83
N SER A 72 -8.78 14.15 1.79
CA SER A 72 -8.80 15.33 0.94
C SER A 72 -8.89 15.02 -0.57
N ALA A 73 -9.37 13.84 -0.96
CA ALA A 73 -9.60 13.48 -2.36
C ALA A 73 -11.07 13.64 -2.77
#